data_AF-A0A1J3CBI3-F1
#
_entry.id   AF-A0A1J3CBI3-F1
#
_cell.length_a   1.000
_cell.length_b   1.000
_cell.length_c   1.000
_cell.angle_alpha   90.00
_cell.angle_beta   90.00
_cell.angle_gamma   90.00
#
_symmetry.space_group_name_H-M   'P 1'
#
loop_
_entity.id
_entity.type
_entity.pdbx_description
1 polymer ?
#
loop_
_entity_poly.entity_id
_entity_poly.type
_entity_poly.pdbx_seq_one_letter_code
_entity_poly.pdbx_strand_id
1 'polypeptide(L)'
;LPELRPYQRRAAYWMLKRERGDPITLGNKEESQFISPLSISVGFLDSASKMFFNPFSGNISLAPECFAPRIPGGILADEMGLGKTVELLACIFSHRKPAEDEISTFDGSPVTDD
;
A
#
# COMPACT_ATOMS: atom_id res chain seq x y z
N LEU A 1 -17.03 22.57 -16.43
CA LEU A 1 -16.89 21.71 -15.23
C LEU A 1 -15.67 22.18 -14.46
N PRO A 2 -15.66 22.12 -13.12
CA PRO A 2 -14.45 22.44 -12.34
C PRO A 2 -13.33 21.44 -12.65
N GLU A 3 -12.10 21.93 -12.78
CA GLU A 3 -10.93 21.14 -13.14
C GLU A 3 -9.94 21.05 -11.96
N LEU A 4 -9.36 19.87 -11.74
CA LEU A 4 -8.36 19.67 -10.70
C LEU A 4 -7.05 20.37 -11.07
N ARG A 5 -6.49 21.10 -10.12
CA ARG A 5 -5.15 21.68 -10.27
C ARG A 5 -4.10 20.56 -10.33
N PRO A 6 -2.91 20.80 -10.91
CA PRO A 6 -1.87 19.78 -11.06
C PRO A 6 -1.47 19.09 -9.74
N TYR A 7 -1.42 19.83 -8.64
CA TYR A 7 -1.11 19.24 -7.33
C TYR A 7 -2.26 18.38 -6.78
N GLN A 8 -3.52 18.79 -6.98
CA GLN A 8 -4.70 18.03 -6.55
C GLN A 8 -4.79 16.69 -7.28
N ARG A 9 -4.45 16.68 -8.57
CA ARG A 9 -4.36 15.44 -9.36
C ARG A 9 -3.27 14.51 -8.85
N ARG A 10 -2.10 15.04 -8.43
CA ARG A 10 -1.04 14.24 -7.81
C ARG A 10 -1.46 13.66 -6.46
N ALA A 11 -2.14 14.44 -5.63
CA ALA A 11 -2.69 13.98 -4.35
C ALA A 11 -3.70 12.84 -4.57
N ALA A 12 -4.68 13.03 -5.46
CA ALA A 12 -5.66 12.00 -5.80
C ALA A 12 -5.00 10.72 -6.36
N TYR A 13 -4.02 10.86 -7.27
CA TYR A 13 -3.27 9.72 -7.79
C TYR A 13 -2.53 8.94 -6.68
N TRP A 14 -1.89 9.66 -5.76
CA TRP A 14 -1.21 9.03 -4.62
C TRP A 14 -2.19 8.28 -3.71
N MET A 15 -3.34 8.88 -3.40
CA MET A 15 -4.40 8.24 -2.59
C MET A 15 -4.93 6.96 -3.25
N LEU A 16 -5.19 6.99 -4.57
CA LEU A 16 -5.63 5.81 -5.32
C LEU A 16 -4.61 4.67 -5.27
N LYS A 17 -3.31 4.99 -5.41
CA LYS A 17 -2.23 3.99 -5.29
C LYS A 17 -2.18 3.40 -3.88
N ARG A 18 -2.46 4.20 -2.84
CA ARG A 18 -2.50 3.74 -1.45
C ARG A 18 -3.70 2.84 -1.18
N GLU A 19 -4.86 3.10 -1.78
CA GLU A 19 -6.08 2.30 -1.60
C GLU A 19 -6.07 0.98 -2.37
N ARG A 20 -5.55 0.97 -3.60
CA ARG A 20 -5.54 -0.23 -4.48
C ARG A 20 -4.49 -1.27 -4.08
N GLY A 21 -3.57 -0.93 -3.18
CA GLY A 21 -2.40 -1.75 -2.87
C GLY A 21 -1.36 -1.74 -4.01
N ASP A 22 -0.18 -2.32 -3.77
CA ASP A 22 0.76 -2.56 -4.87
C ASP A 22 0.26 -3.76 -5.70
N PRO A 23 0.21 -3.67 -7.04
CA PRO A 23 -0.17 -4.82 -7.89
C PRO A 23 0.77 -6.02 -7.76
N ILE A 24 1.90 -5.86 -7.06
CA ILE A 24 2.89 -6.90 -6.76
C ILE A 24 2.30 -8.03 -5.89
N THR A 25 1.25 -7.78 -5.11
CA THR A 25 0.62 -8.83 -4.29
C THR A 25 -0.27 -9.81 -5.09
N LEU A 26 -0.54 -9.56 -6.38
CA LEU A 26 -1.37 -10.46 -7.21
C LEU A 26 -0.60 -11.25 -8.27
N GLY A 27 0.68 -10.95 -8.51
CA GLY A 27 1.35 -11.38 -9.74
C GLY A 27 2.73 -12.00 -9.60
N ASN A 28 3.66 -11.41 -8.83
CA ASN A 28 5.04 -11.90 -8.78
C ASN A 28 5.62 -11.68 -7.38
N LYS A 29 6.05 -12.78 -6.77
CA LYS A 29 6.59 -12.90 -5.41
C LYS A 29 8.03 -12.38 -5.31
N GLU A 30 8.40 -11.40 -6.11
CA GLU A 30 9.79 -10.97 -6.29
C GLU A 30 9.98 -9.54 -5.75
N GLU A 31 10.60 -9.49 -4.57
CA GLU A 31 11.71 -8.57 -4.27
C GLU A 31 11.44 -7.06 -4.33
N SER A 32 10.32 -6.60 -3.77
CA SER A 32 10.30 -5.29 -3.11
C SER A 32 10.13 -5.49 -1.62
N GLN A 33 11.05 -6.26 -1.02
CA GLN A 33 11.18 -6.36 0.43
C GLN A 33 11.66 -5.01 0.94
N PHE A 34 10.72 -4.09 1.16
CA PHE A 34 11.01 -2.86 1.87
C PHE A 34 11.53 -3.26 3.25
N ILE A 35 12.78 -2.90 3.52
CA ILE A 35 13.36 -3.03 4.85
C ILE A 35 12.59 -2.06 5.75
N SER A 36 12.14 -2.54 6.90
CA SER A 36 11.52 -1.66 7.89
C SER A 36 12.46 -0.48 8.22
N PRO A 37 12.02 0.79 8.14
CA PRO A 37 12.77 1.99 8.49
C PRO A 37 12.96 2.06 10.00
N LEU A 38 12.23 1.22 10.75
CA LEU A 38 12.45 1.02 12.18
C LEU A 38 13.58 0.02 12.44
N SER A 39 14.02 -0.75 11.44
CA SER A 39 15.14 -1.67 11.57
C SER A 39 16.48 -0.99 11.27
N ILE A 40 17.47 -1.30 12.08
CA ILE A 40 18.83 -0.79 11.99
C ILE A 40 19.74 -1.97 11.63
N SER A 41 20.61 -1.79 10.63
CA SER A 41 21.61 -2.79 10.29
C SER A 41 22.85 -2.66 11.19
N VAL A 42 23.22 -3.73 11.86
CA VAL A 42 24.35 -3.83 12.79
C VAL A 42 25.32 -4.89 12.25
N GLY A 43 26.60 -4.55 12.15
CA GLY A 43 27.64 -5.51 11.73
C GLY A 43 28.11 -6.38 12.89
N PHE A 44 28.51 -7.62 12.60
CA PHE A 44 29.25 -8.44 13.55
C PHE A 44 30.71 -7.96 13.65
N LEU A 45 31.33 -8.12 14.82
CA LEU A 45 32.73 -7.68 15.04
C LEU A 45 33.74 -8.67 14.46
N ASP A 46 33.37 -9.95 14.38
CA ASP A 46 34.22 -11.08 14.01
C ASP A 46 33.97 -11.58 12.57
N SER A 47 32.98 -11.01 11.88
CA SER A 47 32.46 -11.52 10.62
C SER A 47 31.95 -10.39 9.73
N ALA A 48 32.03 -10.58 8.40
CA ALA A 48 31.50 -9.63 7.42
C ALA A 48 29.96 -9.64 7.32
N SER A 49 29.28 -10.45 8.15
CA SER A 49 27.82 -10.56 8.17
C SER A 49 27.17 -9.37 8.87
N LYS A 50 25.87 -9.19 8.61
CA LYS A 50 25.04 -8.16 9.22
C LYS A 50 23.83 -8.77 9.90
N MET A 51 23.33 -8.07 10.89
CA MET A 51 22.11 -8.35 11.64
C MET A 51 21.20 -7.13 11.56
N PHE A 52 19.89 -7.34 11.66
CA PHE A 52 18.89 -6.30 11.71
C PHE A 52 18.28 -6.28 13.10
N PHE A 53 18.26 -5.10 13.71
CA PHE A 53 17.72 -4.88 15.04
C PHE A 53 16.63 -3.81 14.98
N ASN A 54 15.47 -4.11 15.56
CA ASN A 54 14.39 -3.16 15.74
C ASN A 54 14.35 -2.71 17.21
N PRO A 55 14.78 -1.48 17.55
CA PRO A 55 14.84 -1.01 18.93
C PRO A 55 13.45 -0.79 19.57
N PHE A 56 12.37 -0.75 18.77
CA PHE A 56 11.03 -0.51 19.27
C PHE A 56 10.31 -1.79 19.66
N SER A 57 10.54 -2.89 18.93
CA SER A 57 10.00 -4.22 19.26
C SER A 57 10.97 -5.09 20.05
N GLY A 58 12.27 -4.80 20.01
CA GLY A 58 13.31 -5.68 20.53
C GLY A 58 13.63 -6.86 19.62
N ASN A 59 13.05 -6.91 18.41
CA ASN A 59 13.31 -8.01 17.47
C ASN A 59 14.72 -7.94 16.90
N ILE A 60 15.30 -9.11 16.72
CA ILE A 60 16.62 -9.32 16.14
C ILE A 60 16.50 -10.38 15.05
N SER A 61 16.99 -10.09 13.85
CA SER A 61 16.96 -11.03 12.72
C SER A 61 18.24 -10.96 11.88
N LEU A 62 18.62 -12.08 11.25
CA LEU A 62 19.72 -12.11 10.28
C LEU A 62 19.27 -11.68 8.88
N ALA A 63 17.97 -11.75 8.61
CA ALA A 63 17.35 -11.26 7.38
C ALA A 63 16.64 -9.92 7.66
N PRO A 64 16.53 -9.01 6.68
CA PRO A 64 15.76 -7.79 6.86
C PRO A 64 14.31 -8.10 7.23
N GLU A 65 13.78 -7.42 8.25
CA GLU A 65 12.35 -7.52 8.55
C GLU A 65 11.56 -6.88 7.41
N CYS A 66 10.78 -7.72 6.73
CA CYS A 66 9.76 -7.25 5.78
C CYS A 66 8.61 -6.65 6.58
N PHE A 67 8.16 -5.47 6.17
CA PHE A 67 7.02 -4.82 6.78
C PHE A 67 5.73 -5.65 6.74
N ALA A 68 4.88 -5.39 7.73
CA ALA A 68 3.47 -5.78 7.70
C ALA A 68 2.77 -5.32 6.40
N PRO A 69 1.72 -6.04 5.96
CA PRO A 69 0.98 -5.70 4.76
C PRO A 69 0.52 -4.23 4.80
N ARG A 70 0.76 -3.54 3.69
CA ARG A 70 0.50 -2.11 3.54
C ARG A 70 -0.97 -1.82 3.78
N ILE A 71 -1.28 -1.09 4.86
CA ILE A 71 -2.67 -0.71 5.19
C ILE A 71 -3.18 0.29 4.13
N PRO A 72 -4.36 0.05 3.52
CA PRO A 72 -4.98 0.98 2.58
C PRO A 72 -5.24 2.37 3.20
N GLY A 73 -5.26 3.41 2.36
CA GLY A 73 -5.53 4.79 2.79
C GLY A 73 -4.28 5.55 3.22
N GLY A 74 -4.39 6.61 4.03
CA GLY A 74 -3.23 7.42 4.44
C GLY A 74 -3.63 8.78 5.00
N ILE A 75 -2.63 9.60 5.33
CA ILE A 75 -2.84 10.94 5.87
C ILE A 75 -2.59 11.96 4.76
N LEU A 76 -3.60 12.78 4.45
CA LEU A 76 -3.50 13.93 3.55
C LEU A 76 -3.35 15.21 4.39
N ALA A 77 -2.10 15.62 4.63
CA ALA A 77 -1.74 16.69 5.56
C ALA A 77 -1.14 17.93 4.86
N ASP A 78 -1.69 18.29 3.70
CA ASP A 78 -1.31 19.50 2.98
C ASP A 78 -1.80 20.78 3.67
N GLU A 79 -1.20 21.92 3.35
CA GLU A 79 -1.59 23.24 3.86
C GLU A 79 -3.09 23.54 3.69
N MET A 80 -3.65 24.37 4.57
CA MET A 80 -5.03 24.83 4.43
C MET A 80 -5.22 25.63 3.14
N GLY A 81 -6.43 25.59 2.56
CA GLY A 81 -6.71 26.28 1.29
C GLY A 81 -6.25 25.56 0.02
N LEU A 82 -5.46 24.48 0.11
CA LEU A 82 -5.07 23.68 -1.07
C LEU A 82 -6.22 22.85 -1.67
N GLY A 83 -7.31 22.67 -0.92
CA GLY A 83 -8.51 21.99 -1.41
C GLY A 83 -8.52 20.48 -1.16
N LYS A 84 -8.04 20.05 0.01
CA LYS A 84 -8.08 18.64 0.47
C LYS A 84 -9.43 17.97 0.32
N THR A 85 -10.53 18.70 0.52
CA THR A 85 -11.89 18.18 0.29
C THR A 85 -12.11 17.82 -1.17
N VAL A 86 -11.65 18.67 -2.10
CA VAL A 86 -11.76 18.40 -3.55
C VAL A 86 -10.89 17.21 -3.94
N GLU A 87 -9.68 17.11 -3.38
CA GLU A 87 -8.78 15.97 -3.60
C GLU A 87 -9.40 14.65 -3.12
N LEU A 88 -9.99 14.64 -1.92
CA LEU A 88 -10.66 13.47 -1.37
C LEU A 88 -11.88 13.07 -2.21
N LEU A 89 -12.70 14.04 -2.62
CA LEU A 89 -13.84 13.78 -3.52
C LEU A 89 -13.38 13.20 -4.86
N ALA A 90 -12.28 13.71 -5.43
CA ALA A 90 -11.71 13.14 -6.64
C ALA A 90 -11.26 11.68 -6.45
N CYS A 91 -10.71 11.33 -5.29
CA CYS A 91 -10.37 9.95 -4.94
C CYS A 91 -11.62 9.06 -4.88
N ILE A 92 -12.64 9.47 -4.12
CA ILE A 92 -13.92 8.75 -4.00
C ILE A 92 -14.56 8.51 -5.37
N PHE A 93 -14.59 9.53 -6.23
CA PHE A 93 -15.15 9.38 -7.56
C PHE A 93 -14.35 8.46 -8.49
N SER A 94 -13.05 8.34 -8.28
CA SER A 94 -12.16 7.50 -9.08
C SER A 94 -12.00 6.06 -8.56
N HIS A 95 -12.47 5.78 -7.34
CA HIS A 95 -12.43 4.47 -6.70
C HIS A 95 -13.69 4.25 -5.86
N ARG A 96 -14.84 4.24 -6.55
CA ARG A 96 -16.12 3.94 -5.91
C ARG A 96 -16.18 2.46 -5.53
N LYS A 97 -16.81 2.18 -4.40
CA LYS A 97 -17.23 0.82 -4.05
C LYS A 97 -18.16 0.30 -5.17
N PRO A 98 -17.93 -0.92 -5.70
CA PRO A 98 -18.85 -1.53 -6.65
C PRO A 98 -20.23 -1.73 -6.01
N ALA A 99 -21.30 -1.61 -6.82
CA ALA A 99 -22.64 -1.93 -6.38
C ALA A 99 -22.74 -3.43 -6.02
N GLU A 100 -23.56 -3.76 -5.03
CA GLU A 100 -23.68 -5.12 -4.49
C GLU A 100 -24.10 -6.16 -5.55
N ASP A 101 -24.75 -5.72 -6.64
CA ASP A 101 -25.24 -6.56 -7.73
C ASP A 101 -24.12 -7.17 -8.61
N GLU A 102 -22.91 -6.60 -8.61
CA GLU A 102 -21.78 -7.04 -9.45
C GLU A 102 -20.91 -8.14 -8.80
N ILE A 103 -21.16 -8.50 -7.54
CA ILE A 103 -20.33 -9.46 -6.78
C ILE A 103 -20.71 -10.93 -7.11
N SER A 104 -21.82 -11.16 -7.81
CA SER A 104 -22.41 -12.49 -8.02
C SER A 104 -21.95 -13.25 -9.28
N THR A 105 -21.04 -12.71 -10.11
CA THR A 105 -20.73 -13.31 -11.43
C THR A 105 -19.41 -14.07 -11.54
N PHE A 106 -18.70 -14.31 -10.42
CA PHE A 106 -17.42 -15.02 -10.46
C PHE A 106 -17.28 -16.06 -9.34
N ASP A 107 -18.19 -17.03 -9.29
CA ASP A 107 -17.86 -18.42 -8.95
C ASP A 107 -19.09 -19.32 -9.11
N GLY A 108 -19.01 -20.28 -10.03
CA GLY A 108 -20.05 -21.27 -10.24
C GLY A 108 -20.11 -21.82 -11.66
N SER A 109 -19.02 -22.41 -12.16
CA SER A 109 -19.15 -23.37 -13.26
C SER A 109 -19.93 -24.59 -12.74
N PRO A 110 -21.05 -25.00 -13.37
CA PRO A 110 -21.80 -26.16 -12.93
C PRO A 110 -20.99 -27.43 -13.24
N VAL A 111 -20.72 -28.22 -12.20
CA VAL A 111 -20.28 -29.61 -12.36
C VAL A 111 -21.46 -30.36 -12.95
N THR A 112 -21.35 -30.79 -14.21
CA THR A 112 -22.24 -31.80 -14.80
C THR A 112 -21.70 -33.17 -14.40
N ASP A 113 -22.42 -33.85 -13.51
CA ASP A 113 -22.30 -35.30 -13.35
C ASP A 113 -22.91 -35.96 -14.60
N ASP A 114 -22.08 -36.66 -15.37
CA ASP A 114 -22.43 -37.80 -16.23
C ASP A 114 -21.32 -38.86 -16.08
#